data_AF-A0ABD0PWP8-F1
#
_entry.id   AF-A0ABD0PWP8-F1
#
_cell.length_a   1.000
_cell.length_b   1.000
_cell.length_c   1.000
_cell.angle_alpha   90.00
_cell.angle_beta   90.00
_cell.angle_gamma   90.00
#
_symmetry.space_group_name_H-M   'P 1'
#
loop_
_entity.id
_entity.type
_entity.pdbx_description
1 polymer ?
#
loop_
_entity_poly.entity_id
_entity_poly.type
_entity_poly.pdbx_seq_one_letter_code
_entity_poly.pdbx_strand_id
1 'polypeptide(L)' 'KNSKPVHTTILNPHVHLIGEDAACIAYIRLTQYMDSQGRPRSSQSEETRVGSTSTSTALERLPHLYSEPHRA' A
#
# COMPACT_ATOMS: atom_id res chain seq x y z
N LYS A 1 24.57 -4.08 0.85
CA LYS A 1 23.59 -3.29 1.65
C LYS A 1 22.40 -4.20 1.91
N ASN A 2 22.40 -4.95 3.02
CA ASN A 2 21.42 -6.02 3.31
C ASN A 2 20.16 -5.40 3.93
N SER A 3 19.27 -4.84 3.12
CA SER A 3 17.95 -4.44 3.62
C SER A 3 17.14 -5.70 3.86
N LYS A 4 16.76 -5.96 5.12
CA LYS A 4 15.84 -7.06 5.44
C LYS A 4 14.60 -6.95 4.55
N PRO A 5 14.07 -8.07 4.02
CA PRO A 5 12.86 -8.04 3.20
C PRO A 5 11.70 -7.39 3.97
N VAL A 6 11.05 -6.41 3.35
CA VAL A 6 9.83 -5.80 3.85
C VAL A 6 8.74 -6.06 2.83
N HIS A 7 7.66 -6.71 3.26
CA HIS A 7 6.48 -6.94 2.46
C HIS A 7 5.38 -5.97 2.89
N THR A 8 4.63 -5.45 1.93
CA THR A 8 3.48 -4.59 2.21
C THR A 8 2.28 -5.11 1.46
N THR A 9 1.13 -5.13 2.13
CA THR A 9 -0.16 -5.54 1.58
C THR A 9 -1.15 -4.40 1.79
N ILE A 10 -1.94 -4.08 0.77
CA ILE A 10 -3.04 -3.11 0.86
C ILE A 10 -4.34 -3.90 1.08
N LEU A 11 -4.98 -3.67 2.21
CA LEU A 11 -6.23 -4.32 2.59
C LEU A 11 -7.39 -3.34 2.41
N ASN A 12 -8.52 -3.86 1.93
CA ASN A 12 -9.78 -3.14 1.77
C ASN A 12 -9.61 -1.77 1.09
N PRO A 13 -9.06 -1.70 -0.14
CA PRO A 13 -8.95 -0.43 -0.84
C PRO A 13 -10.32 0.11 -1.24
N HIS A 14 -10.59 1.35 -0.88
CA HIS A 14 -11.79 2.09 -1.25
C HIS A 14 -11.41 3.36 -2.00
N VAL A 15 -11.81 3.47 -3.27
CA VAL A 15 -11.55 4.64 -4.12
C VAL A 15 -12.82 5.46 -4.24
N HIS A 16 -12.70 6.78 -4.04
CA HIS A 16 -13.76 7.74 -4.33
C HIS A 16 -13.25 8.77 -5.32
N LEU A 17 -14.04 9.03 -6.37
CA LEU A 17 -13.77 10.12 -7.30
C LEU A 17 -14.30 11.43 -6.69
N ILE A 18 -13.50 12.49 -6.80
CA ILE A 18 -13.83 13.83 -6.31
C ILE A 18 -13.83 14.76 -7.52
N GLY A 19 -15.01 15.00 -8.10
CA GLY A 19 -15.14 15.77 -9.33
C GLY A 19 -14.49 15.06 -10.53
N GLU A 20 -14.05 15.85 -11.51
CA GLU A 20 -13.48 15.33 -12.77
C GLU A 20 -11.97 15.08 -12.67
N ASP A 21 -11.26 15.87 -11.86
CA ASP A 21 -9.79 15.93 -11.84
C ASP A 21 -9.13 15.36 -10.57
N ALA A 22 -9.89 14.73 -9.66
CA ALA A 22 -9.32 14.17 -8.44
C ALA A 22 -9.95 12.84 -8.02
N ALA A 23 -9.14 12.05 -7.32
CA ALA A 23 -9.56 10.82 -6.68
C ALA A 23 -8.88 10.69 -5.33
N CYS A 24 -9.58 10.13 -4.36
CA CYS A 24 -9.00 9.68 -3.11
C CYS A 24 -9.10 8.17 -2.99
N ILE A 25 -8.13 7.58 -2.31
CA ILE A 25 -8.16 6.18 -1.92
C ILE A 25 -7.91 6.08 -0.42
N ALA A 26 -8.74 5.31 0.26
CA ALA A 26 -8.56 4.91 1.64
C ALA A 26 -8.30 3.41 1.71
N TYR A 27 -7.36 2.98 2.54
CA TYR A 27 -7.04 1.57 2.72
C TYR A 27 -6.34 1.33 4.06
N ILE A 28 -6.20 0.06 4.41
CA ILE A 28 -5.37 -0.38 5.52
C ILE A 28 -4.06 -0.92 4.96
N ARG A 29 -2.92 -0.37 5.37
CA ARG A 29 -1.59 -0.86 5.00
C ARG A 29 -1.09 -1.84 6.05
N LEU A 30 -0.88 -3.09 5.65
CA LEU A 30 -0.20 -4.09 6.46
C LEU A 30 1.25 -4.21 5.99
N THR A 31 2.21 -3.93 6.87
CA THR A 31 3.64 -4.10 6.62
C THR A 31 4.18 -5.27 7.42
N GLN A 32 4.79 -6.24 6.75
CA GLN A 32 5.42 -7.41 7.36
C GLN A 32 6.94 -7.33 7.17
N TYR A 33 7.70 -7.55 8.24
CA TYR A 33 9.15 -7.42 8.22
C TYR A 33 9.80 -8.26 9.33
N MET A 34 11.11 -8.47 9.21
CA MET A 34 11.91 -9.11 10.26
C MET A 34 12.52 -8.03 11.17
N ASP A 35 12.29 -8.12 12.48
CA ASP A 35 12.87 -7.17 13.44
C ASP A 35 14.38 -7.39 13.65
N SER A 36 15.01 -6.62 14.54
CA SER A 36 16.44 -6.74 14.86
C SER A 36 16.84 -8.11 15.42
N GLN A 37 15.91 -8.82 16.06
CA GLN A 37 16.08 -10.16 16.64
C GLN A 37 15.78 -11.28 15.64
N GLY A 38 15.45 -10.94 14.38
CA GLY A 38 15.09 -11.93 13.37
C GLY A 38 13.72 -12.57 13.61
N ARG A 39 12.82 -11.89 14.32
CA ARG A 39 11.45 -12.37 14.50
C ARG A 39 10.53 -11.69 13.48
N PRO A 40 9.57 -12.42 12.88
CA PRO A 40 8.59 -11.82 11.99
C PRO A 40 7.66 -10.89 12.79
N ARG A 41 7.44 -9.70 12.26
CA ARG A 41 6.54 -8.68 12.80
C ARG A 41 5.60 -8.20 11.72
N SER A 42 4.41 -7.80 12.13
CA SER A 42 3.46 -7.05 11.32
C SER A 42 3.15 -5.72 11.98
N SER A 43 2.95 -4.70 11.16
CA SER A 43 2.44 -3.38 11.58
C SER A 43 1.31 -2.97 10.64
N GLN A 44 0.24 -2.45 11.21
CA GLN A 44 -0.94 -1.98 10.47
C GLN A 44 -1.09 -0.47 10.65
N SER A 45 -1.45 0.22 9.57
CA SER A 45 -1.85 1.63 9.61
C SER A 45 -3.01 1.89 8.65
N GLU A 46 -3.93 2.75 9.06
CA GLU A 46 -4.96 3.30 8.19
C GLU A 46 -4.35 4.45 7.36
N GLU A 47 -4.55 4.45 6.05
CA GLU A 47 -4.01 5.47 5.16
C GLU A 47 -5.09 6.00 4.23
N THR A 48 -5.05 7.31 4.00
CA THR A 48 -5.82 7.97 2.94
C THR A 48 -4.85 8.75 2.05
N ARG A 49 -4.94 8.56 0.74
CA ARG A 49 -4.15 9.30 -0.25
C ARG A 49 -5.08 9.99 -1.24
N VAL A 50 -4.79 11.25 -1.53
CA VAL A 50 -5.51 12.05 -2.52
C VAL A 50 -4.56 12.30 -3.69
N GLY A 51 -5.06 12.13 -4.91
CA GLY A 51 -4.31 12.39 -6.14
C GLY A 51 -5.16 13.06 -7.19
N SER A 52 -4.51 13.77 -8.11
CA SER A 52 -5.16 14.34 -9.28
C SER A 52 -5.30 13.26 -10.35
N THR A 53 -6.49 13.07 -10.93
CA THR A 53 -6.75 12.10 -12.01
C THR A 53 -6.09 12.53 -13.33
N SER A 54 -5.86 13.84 -13.52
CA SER A 54 -5.12 14.38 -14.66
C SER A 54 -3.63 13.97 -14.65
N THR A 55 -3.10 13.53 -13.50
CA THR A 55 -1.78 12.90 -13.37
C THR A 55 -1.97 11.45 -12.98
N SER A 56 -1.92 10.55 -13.97
CA SER A 56 -1.88 9.10 -13.77
C SER A 56 -0.65 8.69 -12.96
N THR A 57 -0.66 8.90 -11.65
CA THR A 57 0.54 8.70 -10.82
C THR A 57 0.17 8.33 -9.39
N ALA A 58 -0.92 8.85 -8.85
CA ALA A 58 -1.34 8.53 -7.48
C ALA A 58 -1.89 7.10 -7.34
N LEU A 59 -2.70 6.65 -8.31
CA LEU A 59 -3.27 5.30 -8.31
C LEU A 59 -2.33 4.27 -8.96
N GLU A 60 -1.53 4.65 -9.96
CA GLU A 60 -0.59 3.73 -10.64
C GLU A 60 0.61 3.30 -9.79
N ARG A 61 0.88 3.97 -8.67
CA ARG A 61 1.92 3.53 -7.70
C ARG A 61 1.42 2.52 -6.67
N LEU A 62 0.12 2.24 -6.64
CA LEU A 62 -0.49 1.23 -5.76
C LEU A 62 -0.28 -0.22 -6.22
N PRO A 63 -0.28 -0.61 -7.52
CA PRO A 63 -0.07 -1.99 -7.93
C PRO A 63 1.26 -2.59 -7.46
N HIS A 64 2.32 -1.80 -7.27
CA HIS A 64 3.59 -2.29 -6.70
C HIS A 64 3.51 -2.64 -5.20
N LEU A 65 2.49 -2.16 -4.49
CA LEU A 65 2.19 -2.52 -3.10
C LEU A 65 1.13 -3.64 -2.99
N TYR A 66 0.47 -3.97 -4.10
CA TYR A 66 -0.42 -5.12 -4.24
C TYR A 66 0.38 -6.30 -4.79
N SER A 67 1.43 -6.74 -4.08
CA SER A 67 1.96 -8.08 -4.32
C SER A 67 0.93 -9.07 -3.81
N GLU A 68 0.18 -9.67 -4.72
CA GLU A 68 -0.55 -10.92 -4.49
C GLU A 68 0.35 -11.86 -3.68
N PRO A 69 -0.12 -12.45 -2.56
CA PRO A 69 0.63 -13.51 -1.92
C PRO A 69 0.68 -14.64 -2.95
N HIS A 70 1.85 -14.90 -3.51
CA HIS A 70 2.08 -16.10 -4.32
C HIS A 70 1.51 -17.27 -3.52
N ARG A 71 0.43 -17.86 -4.06
CA ARG A 71 -0.19 -19.09 -3.55
C ARG A 71 0.93 -20.10 -3.30
N ALA A 72 0.97 -20.60 -2.06
CA ALA A 72 1.77 -21.76 -1.68
C ALA A 72 1.42 -22.98 -2.54
#